data_AF-A0A7W7WEN0-F1
#
_entry.id   AF-A0A7W7WEN0-F1
#
_cell.length_a   1.000
_cell.length_b   1.000
_cell.length_c   1.000
_cell.angle_alpha   90.00
_cell.angle_beta   90.00
_cell.angle_gamma   90.00
#
_symmetry.space_group_name_H-M   'P 1'
#
loop_
_entity.id
_entity.type
_entity.pdbx_description
1 polymer ?
#
loop_
_entity_poly.entity_id
_entity_poly.type
_entity_poly.pdbx_seq_one_letter_code
_entity_poly.pdbx_strand_id
1 'polypeptide(L)'
;MTTAMTAHPKRDPATGELHFFGYGFFALYLTYHRLSATGTLVESRVVDVPGPTMVHDFAVTENHVVWLDLPVVFDAGMLGRGMPFRWEDSYGARIGVMDRAGRVTWFDVDPCYVFHVGNAREDAGAAEAGGAGHSRELGARPGEAIFVPASGATSEDDGWLLSIVTDHAGDGSHLLVLDASSLDSVASVRLPRRVPAGFHGSWLPDHGAMVSAP
;
A
#
# COMPACT_ATOMS: atom_id res chain seq x y z
N MET A 1 -19.41 -11.16 -2.75
CA MET A 1 -18.95 -9.85 -2.22
C MET A 1 -19.60 -8.76 -3.07
N THR A 2 -20.10 -7.67 -2.47
CA THR A 2 -20.85 -6.61 -3.20
C THR A 2 -20.20 -5.24 -3.16
N THR A 3 -19.07 -5.08 -2.48
CA THR A 3 -18.28 -3.83 -2.48
C THR A 3 -17.17 -3.91 -3.53
N ALA A 4 -16.65 -2.74 -3.92
CA ALA A 4 -15.36 -2.66 -4.61
C ALA A 4 -14.23 -3.22 -3.70
N MET A 5 -13.04 -3.40 -4.29
CA MET A 5 -11.82 -3.82 -3.59
C MET A 5 -10.78 -2.69 -3.69
N THR A 6 -10.11 -2.42 -2.58
CA THR A 6 -8.98 -1.48 -2.51
C THR A 6 -7.86 -1.88 -3.48
N ALA A 7 -7.13 -0.88 -3.98
CA ALA A 7 -5.90 -1.09 -4.74
C ALA A 7 -4.70 -1.48 -3.84
N HIS A 8 -4.86 -1.44 -2.51
CA HIS A 8 -3.79 -1.69 -1.54
C HIS A 8 -4.04 -2.90 -0.62
N PRO A 9 -4.35 -4.10 -1.13
CA PRO A 9 -4.51 -5.26 -0.25
C PRO A 9 -3.19 -5.59 0.46
N LYS A 10 -3.27 -6.08 1.70
CA LYS A 10 -2.11 -6.47 2.51
C LYS A 10 -2.13 -7.97 2.72
N ARG A 11 -1.06 -8.66 2.34
CA ARG A 11 -0.91 -10.10 2.60
C ARG A 11 -0.17 -10.30 3.91
N ASP A 12 -0.77 -11.06 4.82
CA ASP A 12 -0.09 -11.50 6.03
C ASP A 12 1.03 -12.50 5.65
N PRO A 13 2.30 -12.23 5.96
CA PRO A 13 3.40 -13.12 5.60
C PRO A 13 3.39 -14.45 6.38
N ALA A 14 2.83 -14.49 7.59
CA ALA A 14 2.81 -15.68 8.43
C ALA A 14 1.67 -16.64 8.04
N THR A 15 0.49 -16.12 7.74
CA THR A 15 -0.71 -16.93 7.45
C THR A 15 -1.01 -17.04 5.96
N GLY A 16 -0.51 -16.11 5.15
CA GLY A 16 -0.87 -15.98 3.74
C GLY A 16 -2.26 -15.38 3.48
N GLU A 17 -2.97 -14.97 4.53
CA GLU A 17 -4.27 -14.32 4.42
C GLU A 17 -4.16 -12.96 3.71
N LEU A 18 -5.19 -12.60 2.94
CA LEU A 18 -5.26 -11.31 2.25
C LEU A 18 -6.27 -10.42 2.94
N HIS A 19 -5.80 -9.31 3.48
CA HIS A 19 -6.59 -8.26 4.11
C HIS A 19 -6.89 -7.20 3.06
N PHE A 20 -8.14 -6.77 2.96
CA PHE A 20 -8.57 -5.77 2.00
C PHE A 20 -9.87 -5.12 2.45
N PHE A 21 -10.29 -4.06 1.78
CA PHE A 21 -11.54 -3.39 2.08
C PHE A 21 -12.22 -2.91 0.81
N GLY A 22 -13.50 -2.59 0.93
CA GLY A 22 -14.23 -1.78 -0.03
C GLY A 22 -14.76 -0.53 0.65
N TYR A 23 -14.73 0.59 -0.04
CA TYR A 23 -15.39 1.82 0.39
C TYR A 23 -16.26 2.39 -0.73
N GLY A 24 -17.22 3.24 -0.38
CA GLY A 24 -18.20 3.75 -1.34
C GLY A 24 -18.83 5.08 -0.96
N PHE A 25 -19.58 5.65 -1.91
CA PHE A 25 -20.21 6.97 -1.75
C PHE A 25 -21.52 6.95 -0.97
N PHE A 26 -22.10 5.76 -0.77
CA PHE A 26 -23.34 5.55 -0.03
C PHE A 26 -23.07 4.60 1.13
N ALA A 27 -23.83 4.75 2.22
CA ALA A 27 -23.76 3.80 3.33
C ALA A 27 -24.09 2.39 2.81
N LEU A 28 -23.32 1.36 3.14
CA LEU A 28 -22.22 1.30 4.12
C LEU A 28 -20.89 1.80 3.53
N TYR A 29 -20.31 2.84 4.14
CA TYR A 29 -19.20 3.60 3.55
C TYR A 29 -17.87 2.85 3.51
N LEU A 30 -17.60 1.97 4.49
CA LEU A 30 -16.36 1.19 4.58
C LEU A 30 -16.67 -0.23 5.07
N THR A 31 -16.12 -1.23 4.39
CA THR A 31 -16.27 -2.65 4.73
C THR A 31 -14.92 -3.35 4.62
N TYR A 32 -14.47 -3.95 5.72
CA TYR A 32 -13.30 -4.80 5.79
C TYR A 32 -13.60 -6.22 5.32
N HIS A 33 -12.63 -6.84 4.65
CA HIS A 33 -12.69 -8.22 4.17
C HIS A 33 -11.37 -8.94 4.42
N ARG A 34 -11.45 -10.26 4.60
CA ARG A 34 -10.28 -11.14 4.71
C ARG A 34 -10.47 -12.40 3.90
N LEU A 35 -9.53 -12.70 3.02
CA LEU A 35 -9.43 -14.00 2.34
C LEU A 35 -8.44 -14.88 3.09
N SER A 36 -8.76 -16.16 3.20
CA SER A 36 -7.78 -17.21 3.48
C SER A 36 -6.70 -17.28 2.40
N ALA A 37 -5.58 -17.94 2.69
CA ALA A 37 -4.50 -18.17 1.74
C ALA A 37 -4.93 -18.90 0.45
N THR A 38 -6.06 -19.62 0.47
CA THR A 38 -6.63 -20.33 -0.69
C THR A 38 -7.67 -19.50 -1.45
N GLY A 39 -7.85 -18.22 -1.09
CA GLY A 39 -8.77 -17.31 -1.77
C GLY A 39 -10.24 -17.40 -1.31
N THR A 40 -10.54 -18.17 -0.25
CA THR A 40 -11.88 -18.21 0.34
C THR A 40 -12.11 -16.99 1.22
N LEU A 41 -13.22 -16.27 1.04
CA LEU A 41 -13.63 -15.17 1.92
C LEU A 41 -14.01 -15.72 3.30
N VAL A 42 -13.22 -15.39 4.31
CA VAL A 42 -13.42 -15.86 5.69
C VAL A 42 -14.03 -14.79 6.59
N GLU A 43 -14.02 -13.53 6.15
CA GLU A 43 -14.53 -12.43 6.94
C GLU A 43 -14.99 -11.27 6.06
N SER A 44 -16.11 -10.66 6.45
CA SER A 44 -16.62 -9.41 5.88
C SER A 44 -17.36 -8.65 6.99
N ARG A 45 -16.95 -7.42 7.28
CA ARG A 45 -17.57 -6.61 8.34
C ARG A 45 -17.55 -5.13 8.00
N VAL A 46 -18.59 -4.43 8.44
CA VAL A 46 -18.69 -2.98 8.33
C VAL A 46 -17.71 -2.34 9.32
N VAL A 47 -17.06 -1.26 8.89
CA VAL A 47 -16.27 -0.38 9.74
C VAL A 47 -16.99 0.97 9.79
N ASP A 48 -17.41 1.36 10.99
CA ASP A 48 -18.24 2.56 11.16
C ASP A 48 -17.42 3.85 10.98
N VAL A 49 -17.68 4.55 9.88
CA VAL A 49 -17.16 5.89 9.57
C VAL A 49 -18.33 6.85 9.32
N PRO A 50 -18.20 8.15 9.65
CA PRO A 50 -19.33 9.08 9.63
C PRO A 50 -19.77 9.48 8.22
N GLY A 51 -18.96 9.23 7.18
CA GLY A 51 -19.32 9.57 5.82
C GLY A 51 -18.44 8.92 4.74
N PRO A 52 -18.65 9.32 3.46
CA PRO A 52 -17.96 8.78 2.30
C PRO A 52 -16.56 9.40 2.15
N THR A 53 -15.69 9.17 3.13
CA THR A 53 -14.28 9.59 3.06
C THR A 53 -13.48 8.75 2.07
N MET A 54 -12.44 9.33 1.48
CA MET A 54 -11.43 8.60 0.72
C MET A 54 -10.55 7.80 1.68
N VAL A 55 -10.77 6.49 1.71
CA VAL A 55 -9.85 5.54 2.33
C VAL A 55 -9.01 4.95 1.21
N HIS A 56 -7.82 5.53 0.96
CA HIS A 56 -6.95 5.06 -0.12
C HIS A 56 -6.14 3.82 0.30
N ASP A 57 -5.59 3.87 1.50
CA ASP A 57 -4.74 2.82 2.06
C ASP A 57 -5.09 2.55 3.53
N PHE A 58 -4.53 1.49 4.07
CA PHE A 58 -4.71 1.06 5.46
C PHE A 58 -3.46 0.28 5.90
N ALA A 59 -3.34 -0.03 7.19
CA ALA A 59 -2.24 -0.84 7.69
C ALA A 59 -2.75 -2.12 8.34
N VAL A 60 -1.89 -3.15 8.35
CA VAL A 60 -2.13 -4.39 9.08
C VAL A 60 -0.89 -4.66 9.93
N THR A 61 -1.13 -5.10 11.15
CA THR A 61 -0.13 -5.55 12.11
C THR A 61 -0.39 -7.01 12.45
N GLU A 62 0.38 -7.59 13.38
CA GLU A 62 0.15 -8.98 13.80
C GLU A 62 -1.27 -9.20 14.32
N ASN A 63 -1.85 -8.26 15.06
CA ASN A 63 -3.14 -8.45 15.73
C ASN A 63 -4.20 -7.41 15.38
N HIS A 64 -3.84 -6.36 14.65
CA HIS A 64 -4.75 -5.25 14.37
C HIS A 64 -4.75 -4.81 12.91
N VAL A 65 -5.87 -4.21 12.52
CA VAL A 65 -6.00 -3.42 11.29
C VAL A 65 -6.09 -1.95 11.68
N VAL A 66 -5.35 -1.08 10.99
CA VAL A 66 -5.31 0.36 11.24
C VAL A 66 -6.00 1.11 10.10
N TRP A 67 -7.03 1.88 10.46
CA TRP A 67 -7.87 2.67 9.57
C TRP A 67 -7.50 4.15 9.63
N LEU A 68 -7.58 4.81 8.47
CA LEU A 68 -7.37 6.23 8.29
C LEU A 68 -8.71 6.88 7.89
N ASP A 69 -9.43 7.45 8.85
CA ASP A 69 -10.69 8.17 8.63
C ASP A 69 -10.39 9.67 8.59
N LEU A 70 -10.09 10.18 7.39
CA LEU A 70 -9.47 11.49 7.17
C LEU A 70 -10.41 12.45 6.40
N PRO A 71 -10.19 13.78 6.41
CA PRO A 71 -11.17 14.77 5.97
C PRO A 71 -11.22 14.99 4.44
N VAL A 72 -10.82 14.02 3.62
CA VAL A 72 -11.02 14.08 2.16
C VAL A 72 -12.28 13.30 1.81
N VAL A 73 -13.39 14.01 1.60
CA VAL A 73 -14.74 13.45 1.49
C VAL A 73 -15.27 13.59 0.07
N PHE A 74 -16.06 12.61 -0.36
CA PHE A 74 -16.74 12.64 -1.65
C PHE A 74 -17.67 13.86 -1.78
N ASP A 75 -17.60 14.55 -2.91
CA ASP A 75 -18.48 15.67 -3.26
C ASP A 75 -19.14 15.43 -4.62
N ALA A 76 -20.45 15.17 -4.60
CA ALA A 76 -21.24 14.96 -5.82
C ALA A 76 -21.27 16.18 -6.75
N GLY A 77 -21.12 17.39 -6.23
CA GLY A 77 -21.05 18.64 -7.01
C GLY A 77 -19.81 18.74 -7.89
N MET A 78 -18.78 17.92 -7.64
CA MET A 78 -17.55 17.85 -8.43
C MET A 78 -17.58 16.76 -9.52
N LEU A 79 -18.64 15.93 -9.58
CA LEU A 79 -18.76 14.90 -10.61
C LEU A 79 -18.71 15.52 -12.03
N GLY A 80 -17.88 14.93 -12.89
CA GLY A 80 -17.64 15.42 -14.25
C GLY A 80 -16.74 16.66 -14.34
N ARG A 81 -16.21 17.16 -13.21
CA ARG A 81 -15.31 18.33 -13.16
C ARG A 81 -13.89 17.99 -12.71
N GLY A 82 -13.61 16.71 -12.41
CA GLY A 82 -12.31 16.23 -11.93
C GLY A 82 -12.48 15.09 -10.92
N MET A 83 -11.49 14.91 -10.04
CA MET A 83 -11.56 13.98 -8.92
C MET A 83 -12.67 14.44 -7.95
N PRO A 84 -13.72 13.63 -7.69
CA PRO A 84 -14.91 14.07 -6.96
C PRO A 84 -14.72 13.98 -5.43
N PHE A 85 -13.57 14.44 -4.95
CA PHE A 85 -13.21 14.47 -3.54
C PHE A 85 -12.66 15.85 -3.21
N ARG A 86 -13.00 16.34 -2.02
CA ARG A 86 -12.49 17.59 -1.49
C ARG A 86 -12.15 17.45 -0.02
N TRP A 87 -11.29 18.35 0.43
CA TRP A 87 -11.08 18.56 1.84
C TRP A 87 -12.35 19.11 2.52
N GLU A 88 -12.67 18.64 3.72
CA GLU A 88 -13.80 19.06 4.56
C GLU A 88 -13.35 19.24 6.02
N ASP A 89 -13.09 20.49 6.42
CA ASP A 89 -12.61 20.81 7.77
C ASP A 89 -13.54 20.32 8.88
N SER A 90 -14.85 20.28 8.62
CA SER A 90 -15.85 19.88 9.62
C SER A 90 -15.97 18.36 9.82
N TYR A 91 -15.33 17.54 8.97
CA TYR A 91 -15.41 16.08 9.07
C TYR A 91 -14.57 15.51 10.22
N GLY A 92 -13.47 16.20 10.59
CA GLY A 92 -12.49 15.72 11.56
C GLY A 92 -11.49 14.70 10.98
N ALA A 93 -10.59 14.19 11.81
CA ALA A 93 -9.63 13.15 11.45
C ALA A 93 -9.44 12.16 12.60
N ARG A 94 -9.46 10.87 12.30
CA ARG A 94 -9.35 9.80 13.28
C ARG A 94 -8.51 8.64 12.76
N ILE A 95 -7.77 8.01 13.67
CA ILE A 95 -7.10 6.73 13.44
C ILE A 95 -7.88 5.64 14.16
N GLY A 96 -8.26 4.59 13.44
CA GLY A 96 -9.03 3.46 14.00
C GLY A 96 -8.16 2.23 14.14
N VAL A 97 -8.05 1.67 15.34
CA VAL A 97 -7.35 0.39 15.58
C VAL A 97 -8.39 -0.70 15.79
N MET A 98 -8.52 -1.61 14.84
CA MET A 98 -9.46 -2.73 14.87
C MET A 98 -8.78 -4.02 15.32
N ASP A 99 -9.30 -4.64 16.39
CA ASP A 99 -8.81 -5.93 16.88
C ASP A 99 -9.34 -7.12 16.06
N ARG A 100 -8.81 -8.33 16.31
CA ARG A 100 -9.24 -9.57 15.63
C ARG A 100 -10.74 -9.87 15.79
N ALA A 101 -11.35 -9.44 16.90
CA ALA A 101 -12.79 -9.59 17.15
C ALA A 101 -13.64 -8.57 16.35
N GLY A 102 -13.01 -7.53 15.79
CA GLY A 102 -13.65 -6.51 14.96
C GLY A 102 -14.10 -5.28 15.70
N ARG A 103 -13.70 -5.13 16.95
CA ARG A 103 -13.94 -3.90 17.69
C ARG A 103 -12.90 -2.87 17.27
N VAL A 104 -13.38 -1.69 16.90
CA VAL A 104 -12.54 -0.55 16.53
C VAL A 104 -12.44 0.42 17.70
N THR A 105 -11.21 0.78 18.07
CA THR A 105 -10.93 1.90 18.97
C THR A 105 -10.48 3.09 18.13
N TRP A 106 -11.23 4.19 18.20
CA TRP A 106 -10.94 5.41 17.45
C TRP A 106 -10.16 6.40 18.31
N PHE A 107 -9.14 7.02 17.70
CA PHE A 107 -8.32 8.06 18.30
C PHE A 107 -8.43 9.31 17.43
N ASP A 108 -8.88 10.42 18.01
CA ASP A 108 -8.92 11.71 17.31
C ASP A 108 -7.49 12.23 17.09
N VAL A 109 -7.24 12.79 15.90
CA VAL A 109 -5.96 13.40 15.53
C VAL A 109 -6.20 14.76 14.88
N ASP A 110 -5.16 15.60 14.84
CA ASP A 110 -5.22 16.85 14.10
C ASP A 110 -5.47 16.57 12.60
N PRO A 111 -6.31 17.37 11.91
CA PRO A 111 -6.61 17.17 10.50
C PRO A 111 -5.37 17.07 9.62
N CYS A 112 -5.24 15.93 8.94
CA CYS A 112 -4.15 15.66 8.00
C CYS A 112 -4.66 14.75 6.88
N TYR A 113 -3.83 14.51 5.86
CA TYR A 113 -4.11 13.48 4.87
C TYR A 113 -2.90 12.59 4.64
N VAL A 114 -3.12 11.28 4.75
CA VAL A 114 -2.12 10.25 4.48
C VAL A 114 -2.65 9.44 3.31
N PHE A 115 -1.96 9.52 2.17
CA PHE A 115 -2.36 8.79 0.95
C PHE A 115 -1.90 7.33 1.02
N HIS A 116 -0.64 7.07 1.37
CA HIS A 116 -0.07 5.71 1.46
C HIS A 116 0.53 5.45 2.83
N VAL A 117 0.46 4.19 3.26
CA VAL A 117 1.11 3.70 4.47
C VAL A 117 2.31 2.85 4.08
N GLY A 118 3.50 3.20 4.60
CA GLY A 118 4.71 2.41 4.41
C GLY A 118 4.61 1.04 5.09
N ASN A 119 4.47 1.02 6.42
CA ASN A 119 4.22 -0.18 7.21
C ASN A 119 3.62 0.16 8.59
N ALA A 120 3.15 -0.84 9.34
CA ALA A 120 2.78 -0.74 10.75
C ALA A 120 3.23 -2.00 11.52
N ARG A 121 3.58 -1.84 12.80
CA ARG A 121 3.94 -2.95 13.69
C ARG A 121 3.49 -2.68 15.13
N GLU A 122 3.39 -3.73 15.92
CA GLU A 122 3.12 -3.66 17.36
C GLU A 122 4.45 -3.73 18.13
N ASP A 123 4.81 -2.66 18.83
CA ASP A 123 5.97 -2.66 19.74
C ASP A 123 5.49 -2.94 21.17
N ALA A 124 6.15 -3.86 21.88
CA ALA A 124 5.79 -4.26 23.25
C ALA A 124 6.07 -3.18 24.34
N GLY A 125 6.25 -1.92 23.94
CA GLY A 125 6.54 -0.77 24.81
C GLY A 125 6.90 0.47 24.01
N ALA A 126 7.22 1.57 24.70
CA ALA A 126 7.73 2.81 24.09
C ALA A 126 9.17 2.63 23.60
N ALA A 127 9.37 1.80 22.57
CA ALA A 127 10.62 1.79 21.83
C ALA A 127 10.63 3.00 20.89
N GLU A 128 11.73 3.75 20.86
CA GLU A 128 11.96 4.74 19.81
C GLU A 128 12.03 3.99 18.48
N ALA A 129 11.15 4.35 17.53
CA ALA A 129 11.21 3.85 16.18
C ALA A 129 12.50 4.37 15.50
N GLY A 130 13.59 3.63 15.64
CA GLY A 130 14.82 3.87 14.89
C GLY A 130 14.68 3.34 13.47
N GLY A 131 14.83 4.22 12.48
CA GLY A 131 14.99 3.85 11.07
C GLY A 131 16.32 4.41 10.56
N ALA A 132 17.11 3.57 9.88
CA ALA A 132 18.23 4.06 9.08
C ALA A 132 17.72 4.40 7.68
N GLY A 133 18.15 5.55 7.15
CA GLY A 133 17.74 6.01 5.82
C GLY A 133 18.97 6.26 4.95
N HIS A 134 18.97 5.70 3.76
CA HIS A 134 19.90 6.05 2.69
C HIS A 134 19.18 6.90 1.65
N SER A 135 19.88 7.87 1.07
CA SER A 135 19.35 8.68 -0.04
C SER A 135 20.36 8.69 -1.18
N ARG A 136 19.84 8.66 -2.41
CA ARG A 136 20.64 8.68 -3.63
C ARG A 136 19.94 9.42 -4.74
N GLU A 137 20.65 10.37 -5.35
CA GLU A 137 20.22 11.04 -6.56
C GLU A 137 20.35 10.10 -7.77
N LEU A 138 19.24 9.87 -8.48
CA LEU A 138 19.20 8.93 -9.62
C LEU A 138 19.47 9.61 -10.97
N GLY A 139 19.39 10.95 -11.05
CA GLY A 139 19.50 11.68 -12.32
C GLY A 139 18.37 11.40 -13.32
N ALA A 140 17.30 10.73 -12.87
CA ALA A 140 16.10 10.36 -13.63
C ALA A 140 14.87 10.42 -12.70
N ARG A 141 13.67 10.38 -13.26
CA ARG A 141 12.42 10.35 -12.50
C ARG A 141 12.06 8.90 -12.16
N PRO A 142 12.10 8.49 -10.88
CA PRO A 142 11.72 7.13 -10.48
C PRO A 142 10.20 6.95 -10.45
N GLY A 143 9.76 5.74 -10.78
CA GLY A 143 8.46 5.21 -10.35
C GLY A 143 8.54 4.61 -8.93
N GLU A 144 7.49 3.93 -8.49
CA GLU A 144 7.51 3.17 -7.23
C GLU A 144 8.62 2.10 -7.28
N ALA A 145 9.40 2.02 -6.20
CA ALA A 145 10.42 1.00 -6.02
C ALA A 145 9.81 -0.27 -5.44
N ILE A 146 10.10 -1.42 -6.04
CA ILE A 146 9.65 -2.73 -5.59
C ILE A 146 10.83 -3.47 -4.98
N PHE A 147 10.71 -3.85 -3.70
CA PHE A 147 11.70 -4.69 -3.04
C PHE A 147 11.57 -6.15 -3.50
N VAL A 148 12.72 -6.77 -3.76
CA VAL A 148 12.85 -8.19 -4.13
C VAL A 148 13.87 -8.82 -3.18
N PRO A 149 13.45 -9.73 -2.27
CA PRO A 149 14.38 -10.37 -1.34
C PRO A 149 15.35 -11.29 -2.07
N ALA A 150 16.61 -11.31 -1.61
CA ALA A 150 17.60 -12.25 -2.10
C ALA A 150 17.26 -13.69 -1.69
N SER A 151 17.67 -14.66 -2.51
CA SER A 151 17.57 -16.08 -2.13
C SER A 151 18.45 -16.34 -0.90
N GLY A 152 17.84 -16.84 0.17
CA GLY A 152 18.55 -17.06 1.43
C GLY A 152 18.87 -15.78 2.23
N ALA A 153 18.13 -14.69 1.99
CA ALA A 153 18.21 -13.46 2.78
C ALA A 153 18.21 -13.73 4.29
N THR A 154 19.11 -13.06 5.00
CA THR A 154 19.29 -13.17 6.46
C THR A 154 18.92 -11.88 7.20
N SER A 155 18.87 -10.75 6.49
CA SER A 155 18.47 -9.43 6.96
C SER A 155 17.27 -8.89 6.14
N GLU A 156 16.54 -7.93 6.70
CA GLU A 156 15.35 -7.33 6.06
C GLU A 156 15.67 -6.67 4.71
N ASP A 157 16.86 -6.08 4.60
CA ASP A 157 17.38 -5.36 3.44
C ASP A 157 18.32 -6.21 2.56
N ASP A 158 18.43 -7.52 2.81
CA ASP A 158 19.15 -8.44 1.93
C ASP A 158 18.35 -8.67 0.65
N GLY A 159 18.57 -7.81 -0.36
CA GLY A 159 17.85 -7.89 -1.61
C GLY A 159 18.10 -6.71 -2.55
N TRP A 160 17.14 -6.49 -3.44
CA TRP A 160 17.23 -5.46 -4.47
C TRP A 160 15.98 -4.58 -4.49
N LEU A 161 16.17 -3.31 -4.84
CA LEU A 161 15.09 -2.43 -5.26
C LEU A 161 15.04 -2.35 -6.78
N LEU A 162 13.88 -2.65 -7.34
CA LEU A 162 13.58 -2.50 -8.76
C LEU A 162 12.76 -1.22 -8.96
N SER A 163 13.23 -0.31 -9.82
CA SER A 163 12.49 0.91 -10.17
C SER A 163 12.56 1.17 -11.66
N ILE A 164 11.41 1.40 -12.29
CA ILE A 164 11.39 1.97 -13.64
C ILE A 164 11.67 3.46 -13.52
N VAL A 165 12.76 3.90 -14.12
CA VAL A 165 13.15 5.31 -14.17
C VAL A 165 12.98 5.85 -15.58
N THR A 166 12.47 7.08 -15.70
CA THR A 166 12.37 7.80 -16.98
C THR A 166 13.34 8.97 -16.96
N ASP A 167 14.10 9.14 -18.05
CA ASP A 167 15.01 10.27 -18.17
C ASP A 167 14.28 11.62 -18.06
N HIS A 168 15.03 12.65 -17.65
CA HIS A 168 14.46 13.99 -17.48
C HIS A 168 14.01 14.61 -18.81
N ALA A 169 14.69 14.24 -19.91
CA ALA A 169 14.35 14.67 -21.27
C ALA A 169 13.09 13.95 -21.81
N GLY A 170 12.72 12.80 -21.24
CA GLY A 170 11.52 12.05 -21.57
C GLY A 170 11.65 11.16 -22.82
N ASP A 171 12.85 10.90 -23.32
CA ASP A 171 13.14 10.12 -24.52
C ASP A 171 13.34 8.60 -24.27
N GLY A 172 13.40 8.16 -23.01
CA GLY A 172 13.69 6.77 -22.66
C GLY A 172 13.37 6.37 -21.21
N SER A 173 13.24 5.06 -21.00
CA SER A 173 13.05 4.47 -19.67
C SER A 173 14.01 3.31 -19.45
N HIS A 174 14.39 3.11 -18.19
CA HIS A 174 15.25 2.02 -17.75
C HIS A 174 14.59 1.30 -16.58
N LEU A 175 14.74 -0.02 -16.51
CA LEU A 175 14.56 -0.75 -15.26
C LEU A 175 15.89 -0.70 -14.51
N LEU A 176 15.92 0.02 -13.40
CA LEU A 176 17.07 0.12 -12.52
C LEU A 176 16.99 -0.96 -11.43
N VAL A 177 18.13 -1.61 -11.17
CA VAL A 177 18.31 -2.57 -10.07
C VAL A 177 19.32 -1.96 -9.10
N LEU A 178 18.86 -1.73 -7.87
CA LEU A 178 19.68 -1.19 -6.80
C LEU A 178 19.87 -2.25 -5.71
N ASP A 179 21.03 -2.28 -5.08
CA ASP A 179 21.22 -2.98 -3.82
C ASP A 179 20.37 -2.30 -2.73
N ALA A 180 19.56 -3.05 -2.00
CA ALA A 180 18.58 -2.46 -1.08
C ALA A 180 19.22 -1.85 0.17
N SER A 181 20.35 -2.39 0.63
CA SER A 181 21.07 -1.91 1.83
C SER A 181 21.82 -0.61 1.58
N SER A 182 22.38 -0.43 0.38
CA SER A 182 23.29 0.68 0.04
C SER A 182 22.72 1.69 -0.96
N LEU A 183 21.66 1.31 -1.69
CA LEU A 183 21.14 2.00 -2.87
C LEU A 183 22.13 2.08 -4.05
N ASP A 184 23.22 1.32 -4.03
CA ASP A 184 24.16 1.27 -5.13
C ASP A 184 23.56 0.60 -6.36
N SER A 185 23.85 1.14 -7.54
CA SER A 185 23.35 0.59 -8.81
C SER A 185 24.07 -0.72 -9.13
N VAL A 186 23.32 -1.81 -9.13
CA VAL A 186 23.81 -3.15 -9.50
C VAL A 186 23.68 -3.39 -11.00
N ALA A 187 22.53 -3.00 -11.58
CA ALA A 187 22.27 -3.16 -13.01
C ALA A 187 21.27 -2.12 -13.53
N SER A 188 21.28 -1.93 -14.85
CA SER A 188 20.29 -1.11 -15.55
C SER A 188 19.93 -1.77 -16.89
N VAL A 189 18.64 -1.93 -17.15
CA VAL A 189 18.12 -2.48 -18.40
C VAL A 189 17.37 -1.37 -19.13
N ARG A 190 17.87 -0.97 -20.30
CA ARG A 190 17.16 -0.02 -21.17
C ARG A 190 15.89 -0.68 -21.72
N LEU A 191 14.75 0.00 -21.58
CA LEU A 191 13.49 -0.48 -22.12
C LEU A 191 13.35 -0.05 -23.60
N PRO A 192 12.77 -0.89 -24.47
CA PRO A 192 12.66 -0.62 -25.91
C PRO A 192 11.69 0.54 -26.23
N ARG A 193 10.87 0.93 -25.25
CA ARG A 193 9.91 2.03 -25.31
C ARG A 193 9.90 2.76 -23.98
N ARG A 194 9.53 4.04 -24.03
CA ARG A 194 9.23 4.82 -22.84
C ARG A 194 8.06 4.20 -22.07
N VAL A 195 8.23 4.05 -20.77
CA VAL A 195 7.18 3.68 -19.84
C VAL A 195 6.61 4.97 -19.22
N PRO A 196 5.31 5.26 -19.38
CA PRO A 196 4.67 6.38 -18.70
C PRO A 196 4.74 6.25 -17.17
N ALA A 197 4.49 7.34 -16.44
CA ALA A 197 4.36 7.28 -14.99
C ALA A 197 3.26 6.26 -14.60
N GLY A 198 3.61 5.32 -13.73
CA GLY A 198 2.71 4.32 -13.15
C GLY A 198 2.37 4.63 -11.70
N PHE A 199 1.58 3.76 -11.07
CA PHE A 199 1.21 3.85 -9.66
C PHE A 199 1.92 2.76 -8.85
N HIS A 200 1.33 1.56 -8.79
CA HIS A 200 1.85 0.45 -7.99
C HIS A 200 2.39 -0.70 -8.83
N GLY A 201 3.39 -1.40 -8.28
CA GLY A 201 3.94 -2.64 -8.82
C GLY A 201 3.97 -3.75 -7.77
N SER A 202 4.29 -4.97 -8.20
CA SER A 202 4.51 -6.10 -7.31
C SER A 202 5.50 -7.07 -7.93
N TRP A 203 6.31 -7.72 -7.10
CA TRP A 203 7.15 -8.84 -7.49
C TRP A 203 6.43 -10.16 -7.23
N LEU A 204 6.47 -11.06 -8.19
CA LEU A 204 5.94 -12.42 -8.07
C LEU A 204 7.12 -13.39 -8.22
N PRO A 205 7.56 -14.07 -7.15
CA PRO A 205 8.62 -15.06 -7.26
C PRO A 205 8.14 -16.28 -8.07
N ASP A 206 9.05 -16.92 -8.80
CA ASP A 206 8.77 -18.18 -9.47
C ASP A 206 8.74 -19.30 -8.42
N HIS A 207 7.55 -19.70 -8.00
CA HIS A 207 7.37 -20.83 -7.09
C HIS A 207 7.37 -22.14 -7.90
N GLY A 208 8.48 -22.45 -8.56
CA GLY A 208 8.75 -23.76 -9.16
C GLY A 208 7.54 -24.41 -9.84
N ALA A 209 6.83 -23.66 -10.70
CA ALA A 209 5.90 -24.30 -11.61
C ALA A 209 6.78 -25.17 -12.52
N MET A 210 6.76 -26.49 -12.28
CA MET A 210 7.32 -27.49 -13.18
C MET A 210 6.60 -27.35 -14.52
N VAL A 211 7.09 -26.45 -15.38
CA VAL A 211 6.76 -26.44 -16.79
C VAL A 211 7.48 -27.67 -17.33
N SER A 212 6.78 -28.80 -17.37
CA SER A 212 7.18 -29.90 -18.24
C SER A 212 7.11 -29.35 -19.67
N ALA A 213 8.27 -29.09 -20.26
CA ALA A 213 8.36 -28.76 -21.68
C ALA A 213 7.77 -29.93 -22.50
N PRO A 214 7.06 -29.65 -23.61
CA PRO A 214 6.61 -30.68 -24.54
C PRO A 214 7.78 -31.36 -25.28
#